data_AF-A0A820LBE2-F1
#
_entry.id   AF-A0A820LBE2-F1
#
_cell.length_a   1.000
_cell.length_b   1.000
_cell.length_c   1.000
_cell.angle_alpha   90.00
_cell.angle_beta   90.00
_cell.angle_gamma   90.00
#
_symmetry.space_group_name_H-M   'P 1'
#
loop_
_entity.id
_entity.type
_entity.pdbx_description
1 polymer ?
#
loop_
_entity_poly.entity_id
_entity_poly.type
_entity_poly.pdbx_seq_one_letter_code
_entity_poly.pdbx_strand_id
1 'polypeptide(L)' 'KHALLANASDHVCYAGEFHPRPKFGWENLTDEWELVFDNGSGTYVPNSNLLSNLKELFIFNFPGLNVLVYDHKDPHFKKV' A
#
# COMPACT_ATOMS: atom_id res chain seq x y z
N LYS A 1 -7.18 1.40 -15.53
CA LYS A 1 -8.12 2.29 -14.80
C LYS A 1 -7.37 3.38 -14.02
N HIS A 2 -6.54 3.04 -13.03
CA HIS A 2 -5.80 4.03 -12.20
C HIS A 2 -4.91 5.00 -13.00
N ALA A 3 -4.07 4.52 -13.92
CA ALA A 3 -3.23 5.39 -14.75
C ALA A 3 -4.06 6.34 -15.65
N LEU A 4 -5.19 5.85 -16.21
CA LEU A 4 -6.11 6.69 -16.99
C LEU A 4 -6.81 7.74 -16.12
N LEU A 5 -7.19 7.38 -14.89
CA LEU A 5 -7.77 8.32 -13.92
C LEU A 5 -6.74 9.37 -13.46
N ALA A 6 -5.45 9.04 -13.49
CA ALA A 6 -4.35 9.97 -13.29
C ALA A 6 -3.92 10.70 -14.58
N ASN A 7 -4.79 10.76 -15.60
CA ASN A 7 -4.54 11.40 -16.90
C ASN A 7 -3.28 10.91 -17.62
N ALA A 8 -2.89 9.64 -17.40
CA ALA A 8 -1.65 9.07 -17.89
C ALA A 8 -0.41 9.94 -17.60
N SER A 9 -0.41 10.67 -16.48
CA SER A 9 0.71 11.53 -16.08
C SER A 9 1.98 10.69 -15.91
N ASP A 10 3.06 11.16 -16.50
CA ASP A 10 4.42 10.63 -16.36
C ASP A 10 4.98 10.81 -14.94
N HIS A 11 4.35 11.67 -14.14
CA HIS A 11 4.66 11.87 -12.74
C HIS A 11 3.96 10.88 -11.79
N VAL A 12 3.19 9.90 -12.30
CA VAL A 12 2.57 8.87 -11.44
C VAL A 12 3.65 7.90 -10.94
N CYS A 13 4.13 8.15 -9.73
CA CYS A 13 5.21 7.37 -9.10
C CYS A 13 4.72 6.05 -8.47
N TYR A 14 3.42 5.85 -8.32
CA TYR A 14 2.83 4.65 -7.71
C TYR A 14 1.39 4.42 -8.19
N ALA A 15 1.01 3.15 -8.32
CA ALA A 15 -0.35 2.73 -8.63
C ALA A 15 -0.65 1.43 -7.87
N GLY A 16 -1.73 1.41 -7.10
CA GLY A 16 -2.13 0.27 -6.27
C GLY A 16 -3.32 0.62 -5.40
N GLU A 17 -3.64 -0.24 -4.45
CA GLU A 17 -4.70 -0.01 -3.47
C GLU A 17 -4.12 0.24 -2.07
N PHE A 18 -4.94 0.85 -1.21
CA PHE A 18 -4.61 1.01 0.20
C PHE A 18 -5.86 0.86 1.07
N HIS A 19 -5.66 0.38 2.30
CA HIS A 19 -6.73 0.28 3.29
C HIS A 19 -6.18 0.35 4.72
N PRO A 20 -6.90 0.98 5.66
CA PRO A 20 -6.61 0.84 7.08
C PRO A 20 -7.13 -0.50 7.60
N ARG A 21 -6.44 -1.09 8.57
CA ARG A 21 -6.92 -2.26 9.34
C ARG A 21 -6.35 -2.25 10.76
N PRO A 22 -6.92 -3.03 11.69
CA PRO A 22 -6.29 -3.27 12.99
C PRO A 22 -4.89 -3.85 12.81
N LYS A 23 -3.99 -3.48 13.71
CA LYS A 23 -2.63 -4.00 13.73
C LYS A 23 -2.67 -5.53 13.85
N PHE A 24 -1.91 -6.21 12.99
CA PHE A 24 -1.92 -7.67 12.85
C PHE A 24 -3.16 -8.28 12.17
N GLY A 25 -3.99 -7.47 11.51
CA GLY A 25 -5.14 -7.93 10.71
C GLY A 25 -6.44 -8.07 11.50
N TRP A 26 -7.53 -8.43 10.80
CA TRP A 26 -8.87 -8.46 11.40
C TRP A 26 -9.07 -9.62 12.40
N GLU A 27 -8.19 -10.62 12.39
CA GLU A 27 -8.18 -11.70 13.38
C GLU A 27 -7.71 -11.25 14.78
N ASN A 28 -6.95 -10.15 14.85
CA ASN A 28 -6.42 -9.59 16.11
C ASN A 28 -6.93 -8.15 16.29
N LEU A 29 -8.18 -8.03 16.74
CA LEU A 29 -8.81 -6.74 16.99
C LEU A 29 -8.08 -6.02 18.14
N THR A 30 -7.31 -5.00 17.78
CA THR A 30 -6.65 -4.08 18.72
C THR A 30 -7.06 -2.64 18.39
N ASP A 31 -6.89 -1.74 19.36
CA ASP A 31 -7.10 -0.29 19.13
C ASP A 31 -5.93 0.36 18.35
N GLU A 32 -4.89 -0.42 18.03
CA GLU A 32 -3.80 0.02 17.18
C GLU A 32 -4.14 -0.24 15.71
N TRP A 33 -3.90 0.74 14.85
CA TRP A 33 -4.23 0.67 13.43
C TRP A 33 -2.96 0.71 12.57
N GLU A 34 -3.04 0.07 11.41
CA GLU A 34 -2.01 0.11 10.37
C GLU A 34 -2.62 0.45 9.01
N LEU A 35 -1.85 1.18 8.20
CA LEU A 35 -2.20 1.52 6.83
C LEU A 35 -1.44 0.59 5.89
N VAL A 36 -2.18 -0.20 5.14
CA VAL A 36 -1.64 -1.22 4.24
C VAL A 36 -1.73 -0.72 2.80
N PHE A 37 -0.65 -0.86 2.05
CA PHE A 37 -0.57 -0.57 0.62
C PHE A 37 -0.15 -1.81 -0.18
N ASP A 38 -0.61 -1.90 -1.42
CA ASP A 38 -0.15 -2.92 -2.37
C ASP A 38 0.19 -2.34 -3.75
N ASN A 39 0.78 -3.11 -4.66
CA ASN A 39 1.04 -2.67 -6.04
C ASN A 39 0.00 -3.16 -7.06
N GLY A 40 -1.18 -3.59 -6.60
CA GLY A 40 -2.23 -4.22 -7.39
C GLY A 40 -3.17 -3.23 -8.08
N SER A 41 -2.70 -2.46 -9.07
CA SER A 41 -3.56 -1.46 -9.74
C SER A 41 -4.46 -2.01 -10.88
N GLY A 42 -4.39 -3.32 -11.14
CA GLY A 42 -5.13 -4.04 -12.18
C GLY A 42 -4.52 -3.97 -13.59
N THR A 43 -4.14 -2.78 -14.08
CA THR A 43 -3.59 -2.61 -15.45
C THR A 43 -2.07 -2.49 -15.48
N TYR A 44 -1.48 -1.86 -14.47
CA TYR A 44 -0.04 -1.68 -14.33
C TYR A 44 0.36 -2.03 -12.91
N VAL A 45 1.31 -2.94 -12.74
CA VAL A 45 1.80 -3.34 -11.42
C VAL A 45 3.18 -2.70 -11.25
N PRO A 46 3.33 -1.67 -10.39
CA PRO A 46 4.64 -1.13 -10.05
C PRO A 46 5.57 -2.21 -9.50
N ASN A 47 6.87 -2.05 -9.72
CA ASN A 47 7.87 -2.96 -9.17
C ASN A 47 7.78 -2.97 -7.63
N SER A 48 7.65 -4.14 -7.02
CA SER A 48 7.53 -4.29 -5.57
C SER A 48 8.76 -3.81 -4.80
N ASN A 49 9.93 -3.75 -5.44
CA ASN A 49 11.12 -3.14 -4.83
C ASN A 49 10.94 -1.64 -4.53
N LEU A 50 9.96 -0.97 -5.16
CA LEU A 50 9.67 0.45 -4.90
C LEU A 50 8.70 0.65 -3.73
N LEU A 51 8.07 -0.41 -3.23
CA LEU A 51 7.12 -0.33 -2.12
C LEU A 51 7.80 0.11 -0.82
N SER A 52 9.07 -0.27 -0.60
CA SER A 52 9.84 0.23 0.55
C SER A 52 9.96 1.76 0.53
N ASN A 53 10.18 2.34 -0.64
CA ASN A 53 10.29 3.79 -0.79
C ASN A 53 8.96 4.49 -0.47
N LEU A 54 7.83 3.87 -0.85
CA LEU A 54 6.50 4.37 -0.49
C LEU A 54 6.30 4.37 1.03
N LYS A 55 6.67 3.26 1.69
CA LYS A 55 6.62 3.15 3.16
C LYS A 55 7.45 4.24 3.83
N GLU A 56 8.70 4.40 3.41
CA GLU A 56 9.61 5.41 3.96
C GLU A 56 9.09 6.82 3.74
N LEU A 57 8.54 7.12 2.57
CA LEU A 57 7.93 8.41 2.26
C LEU A 57 6.77 8.72 3.21
N PHE A 58 5.87 7.78 3.45
CA PHE A 58 4.74 7.99 4.37
C PHE A 58 5.22 8.16 5.81
N ILE A 59 6.16 7.34 6.29
CA ILE A 59 6.69 7.45 7.65
C ILE A 59 7.43 8.78 7.85
N PHE A 60 8.17 9.23 6.83
CA PHE A 60 8.86 10.52 6.86
C PHE A 60 7.89 11.70 6.97
N ASN A 61 6.81 11.70 6.19
CA ASN A 61 5.81 12.78 6.21
C ASN A 61 4.84 12.70 7.40
N PHE A 62 4.60 11.50 7.91
CA PHE A 62 3.67 11.23 9.03
C PHE A 62 4.34 10.34 10.09
N PRO A 63 5.26 10.90 10.90
CA PRO A 63 5.89 10.16 11.98
C PRO A 63 4.86 9.54 12.93
N GLY A 64 5.03 8.25 13.25
CA GLY A 64 4.10 7.51 14.09
C GLY A 64 3.00 6.75 13.33
N LEU A 65 2.86 6.95 12.01
CA LEU A 65 1.97 6.13 11.20
C LEU A 65 2.55 4.72 11.05
N ASN A 66 1.75 3.69 11.37
CA ASN A 66 2.14 2.31 11.16
C ASN A 66 1.82 1.90 9.72
N VAL A 67 2.84 1.84 8.86
CA VAL A 67 2.68 1.59 7.42
C VAL A 67 3.24 0.22 7.04
N LEU A 68 2.42 -0.55 6.34
CA LEU A 68 2.80 -1.82 5.74
C LEU A 68 2.63 -1.76 4.23
N VAL A 69 3.50 -2.50 3.54
CA VAL A 69 3.48 -2.61 2.09
C VAL A 69 3.64 -4.07 1.71
N TYR A 70 2.82 -4.53 0.76
CA TYR A 70 2.86 -5.89 0.26
C TYR A 70 2.86 -5.89 -1.26
N ASP A 71 3.53 -6.87 -1.87
CA ASP A 71 3.23 -7.18 -3.26
C ASP A 71 1.80 -7.75 -3.32
N HIS A 72 0.98 -7.36 -4.29
CA HIS A 72 -0.38 -7.90 -4.45
C HIS A 72 -0.39 -9.42 -4.69
N LYS A 73 0.74 -10.01 -5.08
CA LYS A 73 0.94 -11.45 -5.20
C LYS A 73 1.35 -12.12 -3.89
N ASP A 74 1.68 -11.35 -2.85
CA ASP A 74 2.08 -11.90 -1.56
C ASP A 74 0.87 -12.62 -0.91
N PRO A 75 0.99 -13.91 -0.57
CA PRO A 75 -0.06 -14.62 0.14
C PRO A 75 -0.45 -13.97 1.48
N HIS A 76 0.46 -13.23 2.12
CA HIS A 76 0.21 -12.52 3.38
C HIS A 76 -0.70 -11.30 3.19
N PHE A 77 -0.81 -10.76 1.97
CA PHE A 77 -1.78 -9.71 1.65
C PHE A 77 -3.23 -10.22 1.78
N LYS A 78 -3.47 -11.50 1.43
CA LYS A 78 -4.80 -12.12 1.47
C LYS A 78 -5.24 -12.61 2.84
N LYS A 79 -4.39 -12.52 3.86
CA LYS A 79 -4.81 -12.67 5.25
C LYS A 79 -5.44 -11.34 5.67
N VAL A 80 -6.64 -11.13 5.15
CA VAL A 80 -7.55 -10.03 5.45
C VAL A 80 -8.43 -10.53 6.59
#